data_AF-A0AAN7Q7V7-F1
#
_entry.id   AF-A0AAN7Q7V7-F1
#
_cell.length_a   1.000
_cell.length_b   1.000
_cell.length_c   1.000
_cell.angle_alpha   90.00
_cell.angle_beta   90.00
_cell.angle_gamma   90.00
#
_symmetry.space_group_name_H-M   'P 1'
#
loop_
_entity.id
_entity.type
_entity.pdbx_description
1 polymer ?
#
loop_
_entity_poly.entity_id
_entity_poly.type
_entity_poly.pdbx_seq_one_letter_code
_entity_poly.pdbx_strand_id
1 'polypeptide(L)'
;MECENCKKSFTRRNNLKRLLLLKLLPNLKKSNDNKKDVIVNVRCNECQEDVLKAHYRGHLRSNRHKINACRFIDDEGVQIIQSTFQDRLMSYKLSPSNQHVKVVDLMNEFSEKINSLMNKQIAIFRNVKVNCELFGLYTLKQQEVLDIKSFQTKYEILSPDTNVAELYKKFVDILDRKESEFQEKDSVWRSQHF
;
A
#
# COMPACT_ATOMS: atom_id res chain seq x y z
N MET A 1 34.70 7.43 3.37
CA MET A 1 34.68 7.34 4.85
C MET A 1 34.36 5.91 5.22
N GLU A 2 35.17 5.24 6.01
CA GLU A 2 35.06 3.80 6.25
C GLU A 2 34.70 3.51 7.72
N CYS A 3 33.89 2.48 7.96
CA CYS A 3 33.58 2.02 9.31
C CYS A 3 34.70 1.09 9.82
N GLU A 4 35.45 1.48 10.84
CA GLU A 4 36.58 0.68 11.35
C GLU A 4 36.17 -0.73 11.81
N ASN A 5 34.97 -0.91 12.37
CA ASN A 5 34.46 -2.22 12.82
C ASN A 5 34.03 -3.19 11.71
N CYS A 6 33.70 -2.73 10.51
CA CYS A 6 33.24 -3.65 9.45
C CYS A 6 33.78 -3.32 8.07
N LYS A 7 34.77 -2.44 8.00
CA LYS A 7 35.54 -2.04 6.82
C LYS A 7 34.68 -1.63 5.61
N LYS A 8 33.42 -1.27 5.84
CA LYS A 8 32.50 -0.81 4.79
C LYS A 8 32.73 0.67 4.52
N SER A 9 32.88 1.00 3.24
CA SER A 9 33.07 2.36 2.75
C SER A 9 31.73 3.04 2.46
N PHE A 10 31.63 4.31 2.88
CA PHE A 10 30.44 5.14 2.72
C PHE A 10 30.81 6.43 2.01
N THR A 11 29.98 6.78 1.03
CA THR A 11 30.06 8.02 0.24
C THR A 11 29.60 9.25 1.01
N ARG A 12 28.79 9.08 2.07
CA ARG A 12 28.24 10.19 2.88
C ARG A 12 28.37 9.94 4.38
N ARG A 13 28.75 10.99 5.13
CA ARG A 13 29.02 10.94 6.58
C ARG A 13 27.78 10.55 7.39
N ASN A 14 26.60 10.93 6.92
CA ASN A 14 25.31 10.62 7.56
C ASN A 14 24.98 9.12 7.53
N ASN A 15 25.42 8.40 6.49
CA ASN A 15 25.18 6.97 6.35
C ASN A 15 26.07 6.17 7.31
N LEU A 16 27.32 6.62 7.50
CA LEU A 16 28.22 6.07 8.52
C LEU A 16 27.66 6.30 9.94
N LYS A 17 27.15 7.51 10.23
CA LYS A 17 26.50 7.80 11.52
C LYS A 17 25.28 6.91 11.78
N ARG A 18 24.45 6.66 10.76
CA ARG A 18 23.28 5.77 10.87
C ARG A 18 23.66 4.32 11.12
N LEU A 19 24.72 3.82 10.47
CA LEU A 19 25.25 2.48 10.72
C LEU A 19 25.78 2.35 12.16
N LEU A 20 26.54 3.33 12.64
CA LEU A 20 27.07 3.34 14.01
C LEU A 20 25.94 3.40 15.05
N LEU A 21 24.87 4.18 14.78
CA LEU A 21 23.67 4.25 15.61
C LEU A 21 22.90 2.92 15.67
N LEU A 22 22.83 2.18 14.55
CA LEU A 22 22.17 0.87 14.49
C LEU A 22 23.00 -0.23 15.15
N LYS A 23 24.34 -0.15 15.11
CA LYS A 23 25.22 -1.14 15.73
C LYS A 23 25.44 -0.92 17.23
N LEU A 24 25.26 0.30 17.73
CA LEU A 24 25.46 0.65 19.14
C LEU A 24 24.18 0.62 19.99
N LEU A 25 23.06 0.11 19.46
CA LEU A 25 21.81 -0.02 20.22
C LEU A 25 21.18 -1.40 20.03
N PRO A 26 21.46 -2.34 20.94
CA PRO A 26 20.39 -3.11 21.53
C PRO A 26 19.80 -2.38 22.74
N ASN A 27 20.61 -1.63 23.51
CA ASN A 27 20.15 -0.91 24.70
C ASN A 27 21.19 0.17 25.01
N LEU A 28 20.79 1.45 25.09
CA LEU A 28 21.35 2.43 26.02
C LEU A 28 20.59 3.75 25.94
N LYS A 29 19.87 4.04 27.04
CA LYS A 29 19.47 5.37 27.48
C LYS A 29 20.70 6.30 27.40
N LYS A 30 20.57 7.45 26.74
CA LYS A 30 21.52 8.55 26.90
C LYS A 30 20.91 9.60 27.83
N SER A 31 21.47 9.69 29.03
CA SER A 31 21.39 10.84 29.91
C SER A 31 22.20 11.99 29.33
N ASN A 32 21.62 13.20 29.31
CA ASN A 32 22.32 14.43 29.67
C ASN A 32 21.29 15.49 30.08
N ASP A 33 21.49 16.01 31.29
CA ASP A 33 20.61 16.93 31.99
C ASP A 33 20.58 18.34 31.37
N ASN A 34 19.36 18.86 31.21
CA ASN A 34 18.90 20.24 31.47
C ASN A 34 17.79 20.67 30.50
N LYS A 35 16.68 19.94 30.55
CA LYS A 35 15.30 20.42 30.54
C LYS A 35 14.48 19.20 30.92
N LYS A 36 13.70 19.28 32.01
CA LYS A 36 12.62 18.31 32.25
C LYS A 36 11.53 18.57 31.21
N ASP A 37 11.84 18.32 29.93
CA ASP A 37 10.83 18.18 28.91
C ASP A 37 10.12 16.88 29.29
N VAL A 38 8.99 17.04 29.96
CA VAL A 38 8.07 15.95 30.25
C VAL A 38 7.93 15.17 28.94
N ILE A 39 8.36 13.91 28.95
CA ILE A 39 8.18 13.02 27.81
C ILE A 39 6.68 12.77 27.70
N VAL A 40 6.00 13.66 26.99
CA VAL A 40 4.56 13.55 26.76
C VAL A 40 4.41 12.58 25.60
N ASN A 41 3.89 11.39 25.91
CA ASN A 41 3.37 10.50 24.89
C ASN A 41 1.93 10.88 24.59
N VAL A 42 1.55 10.76 23.32
CA VAL A 42 0.18 10.90 22.83
C VAL A 42 -0.22 9.54 22.28
N ARG A 43 -1.31 9.00 22.79
CA ARG A 43 -1.92 7.78 22.26
C ARG A 43 -2.50 8.07 20.89
N CYS A 44 -2.12 7.29 19.89
CA CYS A 44 -2.74 7.35 18.58
C CYS A 44 -4.01 6.49 18.57
N ASN A 45 -5.16 7.08 18.24
CA ASN A 45 -6.44 6.37 18.22
C ASN A 45 -6.53 5.32 17.11
N GLU A 46 -5.89 5.57 15.97
CA GLU A 46 -5.87 4.64 14.83
C GLU A 46 -4.86 3.50 15.05
N CYS A 47 -3.64 3.82 15.51
CA CYS A 47 -2.60 2.82 15.69
C CYS A 47 -2.67 2.07 17.01
N GLN A 48 -3.40 2.59 18.00
CA GLN A 48 -3.39 2.09 19.38
C GLN A 48 -1.95 1.95 19.93
N GLU A 49 -1.13 2.96 19.66
CA GLU A 49 0.27 3.03 20.11
C GLU A 49 0.54 4.37 20.79
N ASP A 50 1.40 4.36 21.80
CA ASP A 50 1.87 5.57 22.47
C ASP A 50 3.07 6.15 21.74
N VAL A 51 2.90 7.36 21.22
CA VAL A 51 3.89 8.03 20.38
C VAL A 51 4.35 9.29 21.08
N LEU A 52 5.67 9.49 21.13
CA LEU A 52 6.25 10.74 21.62
C LEU A 52 5.61 11.95 20.90
N LYS A 53 5.10 12.92 21.66
CA LYS A 53 4.40 14.11 21.13
C LYS A 53 5.25 14.84 20.07
N ALA A 54 6.57 14.91 20.28
CA ALA A 54 7.53 15.48 19.33
C ALA A 54 7.57 14.75 17.98
N HIS A 55 7.26 13.45 17.95
CA HIS A 55 7.25 12.61 16.76
C HIS A 55 5.86 12.29 16.25
N TYR A 56 4.80 12.76 16.91
CA TYR A 56 3.42 12.46 16.51
C TYR A 56 3.14 12.84 15.05
N ARG A 57 3.57 14.05 14.62
CA ARG A 57 3.45 14.46 13.20
C ARG A 57 4.26 13.60 12.23
N GLY A 58 5.36 12.99 12.68
CA GLY A 58 6.14 12.04 11.89
C GLY A 58 5.46 10.67 11.81
N HIS A 59 4.91 10.22 12.93
CA HIS A 59 4.08 9.03 13.03
C HIS A 59 2.88 9.10 12.09
N LEU A 60 2.10 10.19 12.10
CA LEU A 60 0.94 10.36 11.20
C LEU A 60 1.30 10.23 9.70
N ARG A 61 2.55 10.51 9.33
CA ARG A 61 3.05 10.41 7.95
C ARG A 61 3.68 9.05 7.63
N SER A 62 3.93 8.22 8.64
CA SER A 62 4.59 6.93 8.49
C SER A 62 3.68 5.92 7.78
N ASN A 63 4.27 5.00 7.02
CA ASN A 63 3.51 3.92 6.38
C ASN A 63 2.78 3.06 7.42
N ARG A 64 3.37 2.88 8.61
CA ARG A 64 2.74 2.15 9.71
C ARG A 64 1.43 2.81 10.16
N HIS A 65 1.41 4.13 10.29
CA HIS A 65 0.17 4.84 10.63
C HIS A 65 -0.86 4.76 9.50
N LYS A 66 -0.44 4.94 8.24
CA LYS A 66 -1.34 4.80 7.09
C LYS A 66 -1.97 3.42 6.99
N ILE A 67 -1.21 2.37 7.28
CA ILE A 67 -1.70 0.98 7.30
C ILE A 67 -2.69 0.77 8.46
N ASN A 68 -2.35 1.21 9.67
CA ASN A 68 -3.21 1.01 10.84
C ASN A 68 -4.45 1.90 10.85
N ALA A 69 -4.40 3.06 10.17
CA ALA A 69 -5.57 3.92 9.92
C ALA A 69 -6.44 3.42 8.76
N CYS A 70 -6.10 2.28 8.14
CA CYS A 70 -6.99 1.66 7.18
C CYS A 70 -8.26 1.19 7.90
N ARG A 71 -9.42 1.69 7.47
CA ARG A 71 -10.72 1.30 8.03
C ARG A 71 -11.35 0.27 7.10
N PHE A 72 -11.79 -0.86 7.65
CA PHE A 72 -12.60 -1.82 6.92
C PHE A 72 -14.00 -1.22 6.70
N ILE A 73 -14.53 -1.33 5.48
CA ILE A 73 -15.92 -0.90 5.19
C ILE A 73 -16.90 -2.03 5.46
N ASP A 74 -16.43 -3.28 5.34
CA ASP A 74 -17.24 -4.48 5.49
C ASP A 74 -16.43 -5.64 6.08
N ASP A 75 -17.17 -6.66 6.54
CA ASP A 75 -16.63 -7.92 7.04
C ASP A 75 -16.09 -8.84 5.92
N GLU A 76 -16.12 -8.39 4.66
CA GLU A 76 -15.78 -9.18 3.48
C GLU A 76 -14.53 -8.68 2.71
N GLY A 77 -13.69 -7.87 3.36
CA GLY A 77 -12.33 -7.61 2.89
C GLY A 77 -12.10 -6.34 2.08
N VAL A 78 -13.05 -5.38 2.07
CA VAL A 78 -12.80 -4.04 1.52
C VAL A 78 -12.13 -3.15 2.57
N GLN A 79 -10.86 -2.80 2.35
CA GLN A 79 -10.11 -1.88 3.19
C GLN A 79 -10.05 -0.48 2.54
N ILE A 80 -10.45 0.57 3.26
CA ILE A 80 -10.14 1.95 2.86
C ILE A 80 -8.72 2.26 3.30
N ILE A 81 -7.86 2.57 2.34
CA ILE A 81 -6.58 3.22 2.61
C ILE A 81 -6.85 4.72 2.64
N GLN A 82 -7.01 5.27 3.84
CA GLN A 82 -7.34 6.69 4.02
C GLN A 82 -6.24 7.55 3.38
N SER A 83 -6.61 8.47 2.47
CA SER A 83 -5.62 9.31 1.79
C SER A 83 -5.31 10.57 2.59
N THR A 84 -4.05 10.99 2.53
CA THR A 84 -3.51 12.17 3.21
C THR A 84 -3.93 13.51 2.58
N PHE A 85 -5.04 13.57 1.82
CA PHE A 85 -5.45 14.75 1.02
C PHE A 85 -6.86 15.27 1.34
N GLN A 86 -7.21 15.43 2.62
CA GLN A 86 -8.48 16.04 3.05
C GLN A 86 -9.71 15.41 2.35
N ASP A 87 -9.77 14.08 2.32
CA ASP A 87 -10.88 13.29 1.75
C ASP A 87 -11.12 13.46 0.23
N ARG A 88 -10.22 14.12 -0.51
CA ARG A 88 -10.36 14.30 -1.98
C ARG A 88 -9.91 13.10 -2.80
N LEU A 89 -9.22 12.15 -2.18
CA LEU A 89 -8.77 10.92 -2.80
C LEU A 89 -9.14 9.77 -1.86
N MET A 90 -9.75 8.74 -2.41
CA MET A 90 -10.10 7.53 -1.67
C MET A 90 -9.48 6.33 -2.39
N SER A 91 -8.80 5.48 -1.65
CA SER A 91 -8.20 4.26 -2.19
C SER A 91 -8.84 3.07 -1.49
N TYR A 92 -9.37 2.14 -2.28
CA TYR A 92 -9.97 0.91 -1.80
C TYR A 92 -9.02 -0.24 -2.11
N LYS A 93 -8.76 -1.08 -1.12
CA LYS A 93 -7.98 -2.30 -1.27
C LYS A 93 -8.91 -3.49 -1.08
N LEU A 94 -8.94 -4.34 -2.09
CA LEU A 94 -9.64 -5.61 -2.11
C LEU A 94 -8.58 -6.71 -2.02
N SER A 95 -8.81 -7.73 -1.21
CA SER A 95 -7.92 -8.89 -1.08
C SER A 95 -8.74 -10.16 -1.28
N PRO A 96 -8.31 -11.07 -2.15
CA PRO A 96 -9.14 -12.20 -2.51
C PRO A 96 -9.14 -13.23 -1.39
N SER A 97 -10.23 -13.97 -1.29
CA SER A 97 -10.33 -15.08 -0.33
C SER A 97 -9.54 -16.30 -0.81
N ASN A 98 -9.40 -16.42 -2.14
CA ASN A 98 -8.74 -17.53 -2.81
C ASN A 98 -7.59 -17.04 -3.70
N GLN A 99 -6.75 -17.97 -4.11
CA GLN A 99 -5.70 -17.70 -5.08
C GLN A 99 -6.25 -17.81 -6.51
N HIS A 100 -5.93 -16.83 -7.37
CA HIS A 100 -6.47 -16.73 -8.72
C HIS A 100 -5.39 -16.58 -9.77
N VAL A 101 -5.30 -17.53 -10.70
CA VAL A 101 -4.32 -17.50 -11.80
C VAL A 101 -4.67 -16.50 -12.90
N LYS A 102 -5.96 -16.30 -13.16
CA LYS A 102 -6.44 -15.42 -14.22
C LYS A 102 -7.01 -14.15 -13.64
N VAL A 103 -6.73 -13.03 -14.31
CA VAL A 103 -7.26 -11.71 -13.93
C VAL A 103 -8.78 -11.71 -13.96
N VAL A 104 -9.39 -12.32 -14.98
CA VAL A 104 -10.85 -12.38 -15.13
C VAL A 104 -11.50 -13.08 -13.92
N ASP A 105 -10.94 -14.21 -13.47
CA ASP A 105 -11.48 -14.97 -12.34
C ASP A 105 -11.41 -14.17 -11.03
N LEU A 106 -10.26 -13.52 -10.79
CA LEU A 106 -10.08 -12.62 -9.65
C LEU A 106 -11.06 -11.45 -9.68
N MET A 107 -11.18 -10.80 -10.83
CA MET A 107 -12.05 -9.63 -10.96
C MET A 107 -13.50 -10.01 -10.75
N ASN A 108 -13.94 -11.17 -11.26
CA ASN A 108 -15.30 -11.69 -11.06
C ASN A 108 -15.65 -11.85 -9.59
N GLU A 109 -14.72 -12.31 -8.73
CA GLU A 109 -14.92 -12.36 -7.26
C GLU A 109 -15.29 -10.98 -6.68
N PHE A 110 -14.73 -9.90 -7.22
CA PHE A 110 -14.98 -8.54 -6.74
C PHE A 110 -16.01 -7.75 -7.53
N SER A 111 -16.64 -8.35 -8.54
CA SER A 111 -17.51 -7.64 -9.48
C SER A 111 -18.62 -6.86 -8.78
N GLU A 112 -19.40 -7.53 -7.92
CA GLU A 112 -20.49 -6.91 -7.16
C GLU A 112 -19.99 -5.81 -6.21
N LYS A 113 -18.87 -6.05 -5.52
CA LYS A 113 -18.26 -5.08 -4.58
C LYS A 113 -17.80 -3.82 -5.29
N ILE A 114 -17.05 -3.97 -6.38
CA ILE A 114 -16.53 -2.82 -7.14
C ILE A 114 -17.69 -2.04 -7.75
N ASN A 115 -18.69 -2.70 -8.33
CA ASN A 115 -19.89 -2.05 -8.87
C ASN A 115 -20.66 -1.29 -7.77
N SER A 116 -20.85 -1.89 -6.60
CA SER A 116 -21.49 -1.25 -5.44
C SER A 116 -20.71 -0.03 -4.97
N LEU A 117 -19.37 -0.13 -4.86
CA LEU A 117 -18.50 0.99 -4.48
C LEU A 117 -18.60 2.14 -5.48
N MET A 118 -18.48 1.87 -6.78
CA MET A 118 -18.61 2.87 -7.83
C MET A 118 -19.95 3.61 -7.74
N ASN A 119 -21.06 2.87 -7.65
CA ASN A 119 -22.40 3.45 -7.51
C ASN A 119 -22.54 4.33 -6.25
N LYS A 120 -22.02 3.87 -5.10
CA LYS A 120 -22.02 4.65 -3.85
C LYS A 120 -21.23 5.95 -4.01
N GLN A 121 -20.06 5.92 -4.66
CA GLN A 121 -19.26 7.13 -4.88
C GLN A 121 -19.94 8.13 -5.83
N ILE A 122 -20.60 7.66 -6.88
CA ILE A 122 -21.41 8.51 -7.78
C ILE A 122 -22.52 9.20 -6.99
N ALA A 123 -23.24 8.48 -6.13
CA ALA A 123 -24.33 9.04 -5.34
C ALA A 123 -23.87 10.18 -4.42
N ILE A 124 -22.65 10.08 -3.87
CA ILE A 124 -22.09 11.08 -2.94
C ILE A 124 -21.50 12.28 -3.69
N PHE A 125 -20.63 12.05 -4.67
CA PHE A 125 -19.79 13.09 -5.27
C PHE A 125 -20.26 13.55 -6.66
N ARG A 126 -21.21 12.84 -7.26
CA ARG A 126 -21.68 12.96 -8.65
C ARG A 126 -20.62 12.67 -9.68
N ASN A 127 -19.47 13.33 -9.66
CA ASN A 127 -18.38 13.16 -10.63
C ASN A 127 -17.09 12.78 -9.91
N VAL A 128 -16.54 11.60 -10.23
CA VAL A 128 -15.35 11.04 -9.58
C VAL A 128 -14.37 10.57 -10.64
N LYS A 129 -13.07 10.81 -10.45
CA LYS A 129 -12.03 10.15 -11.25
C LYS A 129 -11.66 8.83 -10.59
N VAL A 130 -11.73 7.75 -11.36
CA VAL A 130 -11.45 6.39 -10.87
C VAL A 130 -10.44 5.69 -11.76
N ASN A 131 -9.54 4.94 -11.15
CA ASN A 131 -8.69 3.97 -11.81
C ASN A 131 -8.63 2.69 -10.95
N CYS A 132 -8.15 1.60 -11.54
CA CYS A 132 -7.93 0.34 -10.86
C CYS A 132 -6.47 -0.07 -11.02
N GLU A 133 -5.86 -0.55 -9.95
CA GLU A 133 -4.51 -1.13 -9.97
C GLU A 133 -4.55 -2.55 -9.39
N LEU A 134 -4.14 -3.51 -10.22
CA LEU A 134 -3.99 -4.92 -9.87
C LEU A 134 -2.56 -5.18 -9.42
N PHE A 135 -2.38 -5.92 -8.34
CA PHE A 135 -1.08 -6.39 -7.87
C PHE A 135 -1.04 -7.92 -7.95
N GLY A 136 0.00 -8.46 -8.57
CA GLY A 136 0.22 -9.91 -8.68
C GLY A 136 1.62 -10.30 -8.20
N LEU A 137 1.73 -11.49 -7.62
CA LEU A 137 2.99 -12.08 -7.18
C LEU A 137 3.52 -13.02 -8.27
N TYR A 138 4.72 -12.75 -8.77
CA TYR A 138 5.35 -13.46 -9.88
C TYR A 138 6.66 -14.11 -9.47
N THR A 139 6.95 -15.27 -10.03
CA THR A 139 8.23 -15.96 -9.83
C THR A 139 9.09 -15.83 -11.09
N LEU A 140 10.28 -15.25 -10.94
CA LEU A 140 11.25 -15.22 -12.04
C LEU A 140 11.96 -16.57 -12.13
N LYS A 141 11.77 -17.27 -13.26
CA LYS A 141 12.21 -18.67 -13.53
C LYS A 141 13.70 -18.95 -13.24
N GLN A 142 14.55 -17.93 -13.17
CA GLN A 142 16.01 -18.09 -13.06
C GLN A 142 16.56 -17.91 -11.65
N GLN A 143 15.76 -17.40 -10.69
CA GLN A 143 16.31 -16.99 -9.38
C GLN A 143 15.45 -17.40 -8.17
N GLU A 144 14.31 -18.09 -8.34
CA GLU A 144 13.33 -18.35 -7.26
C GLU A 144 12.93 -17.08 -6.48
N VAL A 145 13.10 -15.91 -7.10
CA VAL A 145 12.74 -14.63 -6.51
C VAL A 145 11.27 -14.38 -6.79
N LEU A 146 10.52 -14.18 -5.70
CA LEU A 146 9.17 -13.65 -5.74
C LEU A 146 9.24 -12.13 -5.89
N ASP A 147 8.54 -11.61 -6.89
CA ASP A 147 8.44 -10.18 -7.13
C ASP A 147 6.97 -9.76 -7.32
N ILE A 148 6.62 -8.58 -6.85
CA ILE A 148 5.27 -8.02 -7.01
C ILE A 148 5.29 -7.15 -8.26
N LYS A 149 4.40 -7.46 -9.20
CA LYS A 149 4.12 -6.60 -10.36
C LYS A 149 2.75 -5.96 -10.21
N SER A 150 2.60 -4.77 -10.77
CA SER A 150 1.30 -4.10 -10.81
C SER A 150 0.91 -3.66 -12.21
N PHE A 151 -0.39 -3.69 -12.46
CA PHE A 151 -1.02 -3.28 -13.70
C PHE A 151 -2.14 -2.31 -13.38
N GLN A 152 -2.06 -1.10 -13.92
CA GLN A 152 -3.05 -0.05 -13.65
C GLN A 152 -3.84 0.34 -14.89
N THR A 153 -5.12 0.67 -14.73
CA THR A 153 -5.92 1.32 -15.76
C THR A 153 -5.59 2.82 -15.81
N LYS A 154 -6.00 3.49 -16.89
CA LYS A 154 -6.03 4.96 -16.91
C LYS A 154 -7.19 5.46 -16.04
N TYR A 155 -7.11 6.72 -15.64
CA TYR A 155 -8.25 7.38 -15.01
C TYR A 155 -9.40 7.52 -15.99
N GLU A 156 -10.59 7.15 -15.53
CA GLU A 156 -11.87 7.35 -16.20
C GLU A 156 -12.73 8.27 -15.31
N ILE A 157 -13.67 8.98 -15.93
CA ILE A 157 -14.65 9.78 -15.21
C ILE A 157 -15.86 8.90 -14.95
N LEU A 158 -16.25 8.85 -13.68
CA LEU A 158 -17.42 8.17 -13.19
C LEU A 158 -18.45 9.24 -12.81
N SER A 159 -19.57 9.27 -13.55
CA SER A 159 -20.66 10.24 -13.44
C SER A 159 -22.02 9.54 -13.39
N PRO A 160 -23.14 10.23 -13.08
CA PRO A 160 -24.45 9.58 -12.95
C PRO A 160 -24.99 8.94 -14.23
N ASP A 161 -24.48 9.36 -15.39
CA ASP A 161 -24.76 8.84 -16.72
C ASP A 161 -23.79 7.71 -17.15
N THR A 162 -22.78 7.40 -16.34
CA THR A 162 -21.83 6.32 -16.65
C THR A 162 -22.48 4.95 -16.50
N ASN A 163 -22.37 4.11 -17.54
CA ASN A 163 -22.68 2.69 -17.42
C ASN A 163 -21.58 1.97 -16.62
N VAL A 164 -21.82 1.81 -15.32
CA VAL A 164 -20.86 1.23 -14.37
C VAL A 164 -20.44 -0.18 -14.75
N ALA A 165 -21.36 -1.01 -15.25
CA ALA A 165 -21.06 -2.38 -15.66
C ALA A 165 -20.14 -2.44 -16.89
N GLU A 166 -20.34 -1.54 -17.85
CA GLU A 166 -19.48 -1.43 -19.03
C GLU A 166 -18.09 -0.90 -18.67
N LEU A 167 -18.02 0.12 -17.82
CA LEU A 167 -16.75 0.63 -17.30
C LEU A 167 -15.97 -0.44 -16.53
N TYR A 168 -16.67 -1.22 -15.70
CA TYR A 168 -16.07 -2.35 -15.00
C TYR A 168 -15.50 -3.37 -15.97
N LYS A 169 -16.25 -3.79 -16.99
CA LYS A 169 -15.77 -4.72 -18.02
C LYS A 169 -14.53 -4.19 -18.74
N LYS A 170 -14.54 -2.89 -19.09
CA LYS A 170 -13.37 -2.20 -19.67
C LYS A 170 -12.15 -2.29 -18.76
N PHE A 171 -12.31 -2.17 -17.44
CA PHE A 171 -11.20 -2.35 -16.51
C PHE A 171 -10.67 -3.78 -16.51
N VAL A 172 -11.55 -4.78 -16.50
CA VAL A 172 -11.14 -6.19 -16.59
C VAL A 172 -10.33 -6.45 -17.85
N ASP A 173 -10.84 -6.04 -19.01
CA ASP A 173 -10.19 -6.25 -20.31
C ASP A 173 -8.80 -5.57 -20.37
N ILE A 174 -8.67 -4.37 -19.81
CA ILE A 174 -7.38 -3.66 -19.76
C ILE A 174 -6.37 -4.38 -18.88
N LEU A 175 -6.80 -4.84 -17.70
CA LEU A 175 -5.91 -5.51 -16.75
C LEU A 175 -5.48 -6.87 -17.28
N ASP A 176 -6.42 -7.66 -17.81
CA ASP A 176 -6.16 -8.98 -18.38
C ASP A 176 -5.19 -8.91 -19.56
N ARG A 177 -5.40 -7.94 -20.47
CA ARG A 177 -4.46 -7.70 -21.58
C ARG A 177 -3.06 -7.32 -21.10
N LYS A 178 -2.95 -6.39 -20.14
CA LYS A 178 -1.65 -5.95 -19.62
C LYS A 178 -0.89 -7.07 -18.91
N GLU A 179 -1.62 -7.94 -18.22
CA GLU A 179 -1.09 -9.12 -17.57
C GLU A 179 -0.59 -10.14 -18.60
N SER A 180 -1.41 -10.44 -19.61
CA SER A 180 -1.06 -11.36 -20.71
C SER A 180 0.18 -10.88 -21.48
N GLU A 181 0.23 -9.59 -21.84
CA GLU A 181 1.39 -8.96 -22.50
C GLU A 181 2.68 -9.03 -21.65
N PHE A 182 2.54 -9.16 -20.32
CA PHE A 182 3.67 -9.35 -19.43
C PHE A 182 4.10 -10.82 -19.36
N GLN A 183 3.15 -11.77 -19.36
CA GLN A 183 3.46 -13.20 -19.40
C GLN A 183 4.19 -13.62 -20.69
N GLU A 184 3.79 -13.05 -21.83
CA GLU A 184 4.42 -13.31 -23.13
C GLU A 184 5.89 -12.84 -23.20
N LYS A 185 6.33 -11.97 -22.28
CA LYS A 185 7.69 -11.40 -22.21
C LYS A 185 8.59 -12.09 -21.18
N ASP A 186 8.49 -13.42 -21.04
CA ASP A 186 9.34 -14.30 -20.20
C ASP A 186 8.99 -14.44 -18.71
N SER A 187 7.77 -14.08 -18.26
CA SER A 187 7.34 -14.26 -16.86
C SER A 187 6.23 -15.31 -16.73
N VAL A 188 6.43 -16.36 -15.92
CA VAL A 188 5.42 -17.42 -15.72
C VAL A 188 4.81 -17.31 -14.33
N TRP A 189 3.48 -17.23 -14.30
CA TRP A 189 2.65 -17.27 -13.09
C TRP A 189 2.81 -18.63 -12.39
N ARG A 190 3.21 -18.65 -11.11
CA ARG A 190 3.10 -19.84 -10.26
C ARG A 190 2.58 -19.46 -8.89
N SER A 191 1.42 -19.99 -8.57
CA SER A 191 0.89 -20.03 -7.23
C SER A 191 1.78 -20.84 -6.29
N GLN A 192 2.19 -20.28 -5.16
CA GLN A 192 2.55 -21.06 -3.97
C GLN A 192 1.94 -20.45 -2.70
N HIS A 193 1.65 -21.35 -1.78
CA HIS A 193 0.88 -21.18 -0.55
C HIS A 193 1.39 -20.05 0.37
N PHE A 194 0.45 -19.32 0.98
CA PHE A 194 0.61 -18.73 2.30
C PHE A 194 -0.20 -19.56 3.30
#